data_AF-A0A015J8P6-F1
#
_entry.id   AF-A0A015J8P6-F1
#
_cell.length_a   1.000
_cell.length_b   1.000
_cell.length_c   1.000
_cell.angle_alpha   90.00
_cell.angle_beta   90.00
_cell.angle_gamma   90.00
#
_symmetry.space_group_name_H-M   'P 1'
#
loop_
_entity.id
_entity.type
_entity.pdbx_description
1 polymer ?
#
loop_
_entity_poly.entity_id
_entity_poly.type
_entity_poly.pdbx_seq_one_letter_code
_entity_poly.pdbx_strand_id
1 'polypeptide(L)'
;MIAAISTVFPETHHMQCLYHLYQNLPKNLRSCLGSPLYQEFLKDFRAIQRSHCESVFERRSAGIVEKYEAGKKYITTMLLNRKHTWVKCFTSRHFTAGTQSTQRVKSENALIQKAVQSSFFLSQVQESIENRLEFELINNRYSIWKSSTLQYTQPFVIQTFFKDIDITMKKYLTQSIHDAHYKQMCQSVCYRTHQVPFSEILASDDDSFEPFFDKEVDDSIETPIEADEDRELDLKSLISMVNSDDILEIWKVSRYNFPKCYQHVILLNTGEYLCTCFMLVTHGIICRHFFKVFVETPKAYFHLVLIPKR
;
A
#
# COMPACT_ATOMS: atom_id res chain seq x y z
N MET A 1 -4.12 4.38 -25.64
CA MET A 1 -4.59 3.65 -24.44
C MET A 1 -5.33 4.58 -23.47
N ILE A 2 -4.69 5.61 -22.89
CA ILE A 2 -5.35 6.53 -21.93
C ILE A 2 -6.65 7.12 -22.50
N ALA A 3 -6.60 7.71 -23.70
CA ALA A 3 -7.80 8.28 -24.34
C ALA A 3 -8.93 7.25 -24.55
N ALA A 4 -8.58 6.00 -24.90
CA ALA A 4 -9.57 4.95 -25.08
C ALA A 4 -10.20 4.49 -23.75
N ILE A 5 -9.41 4.41 -22.68
CA ILE A 5 -9.91 4.08 -21.34
C ILE A 5 -10.87 5.18 -20.87
N SER A 6 -10.50 6.45 -21.01
CA SER A 6 -11.38 7.56 -20.61
C SER A 6 -12.70 7.60 -21.39
N THR A 7 -12.74 7.11 -22.63
CA THR A 7 -13.97 7.00 -23.42
C THR A 7 -14.83 5.80 -23.02
N VAL A 8 -14.22 4.64 -22.81
CA VAL A 8 -14.96 3.38 -22.58
C VAL A 8 -15.28 3.16 -21.10
N PHE A 9 -14.39 3.57 -20.20
CA PHE A 9 -14.50 3.42 -18.75
C PHE A 9 -14.22 4.76 -18.06
N PRO A 10 -15.15 5.73 -18.14
CA PRO A 10 -14.93 7.10 -17.65
C PRO A 10 -14.68 7.18 -16.14
N GLU A 11 -15.17 6.21 -15.37
CA GLU A 11 -14.96 6.12 -13.91
C GLU A 11 -13.63 5.43 -13.54
N THR A 12 -12.89 4.87 -14.51
CA THR A 12 -11.61 4.21 -14.26
C THR A 12 -10.46 5.22 -14.24
N HIS A 13 -9.79 5.31 -13.10
CA HIS A 13 -8.56 6.09 -12.98
C HIS A 13 -7.36 5.34 -13.56
N HIS A 14 -6.74 5.91 -14.59
CA HIS A 14 -5.56 5.30 -15.20
C HIS A 14 -4.29 5.55 -14.36
N MET A 15 -3.70 4.48 -13.84
CA MET A 15 -2.42 4.52 -13.12
C MET A 15 -1.27 4.00 -14.00
N GLN A 16 -0.13 4.69 -13.95
CA GLN A 16 1.09 4.24 -14.61
C GLN A 16 1.72 3.11 -13.80
N CYS A 17 2.06 2.02 -14.49
CA CYS A 17 2.81 0.94 -13.87
C CYS A 17 4.21 1.41 -13.45
N LEU A 18 4.49 1.40 -12.14
CA LEU A 18 5.77 1.83 -11.57
C LEU A 18 6.96 1.12 -12.20
N TYR A 19 6.89 -0.19 -12.46
CA TYR A 19 8.00 -0.90 -13.11
C TYR A 19 8.31 -0.34 -14.50
N HIS A 20 7.28 -0.09 -15.33
CA HIS A 20 7.51 0.47 -16.67
C HIS A 20 8.05 1.90 -16.57
N LEU A 21 7.59 2.64 -15.56
CA LEU A 21 8.13 3.95 -15.23
C LEU A 21 9.63 3.86 -14.93
N TYR A 22 10.04 2.99 -13.99
CA TYR A 22 11.44 2.75 -13.62
C TYR A 22 12.29 2.24 -14.78
N GLN A 23 11.76 1.42 -15.68
CA GLN A 23 12.47 1.00 -16.90
C GLN A 23 12.69 2.13 -17.90
N ASN A 24 11.77 3.10 -17.94
CA ASN A 24 11.86 4.23 -18.85
C ASN A 24 12.81 5.33 -18.33
N LEU A 25 13.00 5.44 -17.02
CA LEU A 25 13.93 6.41 -16.43
C LEU A 25 15.35 6.32 -17.02
N PRO A 26 16.06 5.17 -17.01
CA PRO A 26 17.43 5.13 -17.51
C PRO A 26 17.49 5.33 -19.04
N LYS A 27 16.47 4.88 -19.78
CA LYS A 27 16.41 5.03 -21.25
C LYS A 27 16.37 6.49 -21.68
N ASN A 28 15.76 7.37 -20.87
CA ASN A 28 15.54 8.78 -21.23
C ASN A 28 16.46 9.75 -20.48
N LEU A 29 16.99 9.36 -19.30
CA LEU A 29 17.73 10.27 -18.43
C LEU A 29 19.20 9.87 -18.22
N ARG A 30 19.57 8.60 -18.45
CA ARG A 30 20.95 8.15 -18.14
C ARG A 30 21.97 8.76 -19.08
N SER A 31 21.63 8.92 -20.37
CA SER A 31 22.52 9.50 -21.37
C SER A 31 22.75 11.00 -21.15
N CYS A 32 21.72 11.75 -20.72
CA CYS A 32 21.85 13.21 -20.53
C CYS A 32 22.36 13.60 -19.13
N LEU A 33 22.07 12.83 -18.08
CA LEU A 33 22.54 13.12 -16.72
C LEU A 33 23.92 12.50 -16.43
N GLY A 34 24.31 11.44 -17.15
CA GLY A 34 25.47 10.64 -16.80
C GLY A 34 25.25 9.78 -15.54
N SER A 35 26.15 8.84 -15.27
CA SER A 35 25.98 7.85 -14.19
C SER A 35 25.84 8.43 -12.77
N PRO A 36 26.69 9.37 -12.28
CA PRO A 36 26.60 9.83 -10.89
C PRO A 36 25.33 10.65 -10.62
N LEU A 37 25.03 11.63 -11.48
CA LEU A 37 23.86 12.49 -11.34
C LEU A 37 22.55 11.71 -11.54
N TYR A 38 22.54 10.67 -12.38
CA TYR A 38 21.38 9.78 -12.53
C TYR A 38 21.08 9.00 -11.24
N GLN A 39 22.09 8.56 -10.48
CA GLN A 39 21.87 7.87 -9.20
C GLN A 39 21.27 8.79 -8.15
N GLU A 40 21.69 10.05 -8.12
CA GLU A 40 21.05 11.07 -7.29
C GLU A 40 19.61 11.32 -7.73
N PHE A 41 19.36 11.48 -9.04
CA PHE A 41 18.01 11.62 -9.57
C PHE A 41 17.13 10.45 -9.16
N LEU A 42 17.63 9.21 -9.20
CA LEU A 42 16.86 8.03 -8.82
C LEU A 42 16.48 8.04 -7.33
N LYS A 43 17.35 8.57 -6.46
CA LYS A 43 17.03 8.74 -5.03
C LYS A 43 15.94 9.80 -4.84
N ASP A 44 16.09 10.97 -5.47
CA ASP A 44 15.11 12.05 -5.39
C ASP A 44 13.76 11.61 -5.98
N PHE A 45 13.77 10.93 -7.12
CA PHE A 45 12.59 10.35 -7.75
C PHE A 45 11.87 9.36 -6.85
N ARG A 46 12.59 8.45 -6.17
CA ARG A 46 12.00 7.52 -5.19
C ARG A 46 11.37 8.26 -4.01
N ALA A 47 12.01 9.32 -3.52
CA ALA A 47 11.47 10.14 -2.45
C ALA A 47 10.18 10.84 -2.89
N ILE A 48 10.15 11.41 -4.10
CA ILE A 48 8.95 12.03 -4.68
C ILE A 48 7.85 10.99 -4.88
N GLN A 49 8.16 9.84 -5.49
CA GLN A 49 7.20 8.77 -5.75
C GLN A 49 6.51 8.31 -4.46
N ARG A 50 7.25 8.26 -3.35
CA ARG A 50 6.79 7.85 -2.02
C ARG A 50 6.22 9.00 -1.17
N SER A 51 5.97 10.17 -1.76
CA SER A 51 5.31 11.26 -1.05
C SER A 51 3.91 10.83 -0.65
N HIS A 52 3.62 10.85 0.65
CA HIS A 52 2.36 10.38 1.23
C HIS A 52 1.28 11.47 1.27
N CYS A 53 1.66 12.74 1.09
CA CYS A 53 0.74 13.86 0.93
C CYS A 53 1.23 14.88 -0.10
N GLU A 54 0.34 15.82 -0.44
CA GLU A 54 0.59 16.85 -1.45
C GLU A 54 1.66 17.85 -1.00
N SER A 55 1.66 18.28 0.27
CA SER A 55 2.66 19.23 0.78
C SER A 55 4.07 18.64 0.78
N VAL A 56 4.23 17.37 1.15
CA VAL A 56 5.50 16.64 1.06
C VAL A 56 5.91 16.43 -0.40
N PHE A 57 4.97 16.14 -1.29
CA PHE A 57 5.24 16.07 -2.73
C PHE A 57 5.80 17.40 -3.23
N GLU A 58 5.10 18.51 -3.01
CA GLU A 58 5.51 19.83 -3.50
C GLU A 58 6.91 20.19 -2.96
N ARG A 59 7.17 19.92 -1.67
CA ARG A 59 8.49 20.13 -1.06
C ARG A 59 9.59 19.27 -1.70
N ARG A 60 9.34 17.98 -1.94
CA ARG A 60 10.31 17.04 -2.52
C ARG A 60 10.52 17.26 -4.02
N SER A 61 9.50 17.75 -4.73
CA SER A 61 9.60 18.07 -6.15
C SER A 61 10.10 19.48 -6.42
N ALA A 62 10.12 20.36 -5.42
CA ALA A 62 10.65 21.71 -5.55
C ALA A 62 12.12 21.66 -5.99
N GLY A 63 12.45 22.36 -7.07
CA GLY A 63 13.83 22.42 -7.56
C GLY A 63 14.30 21.20 -8.38
N ILE A 64 13.47 20.16 -8.58
CA ILE A 64 13.94 18.94 -9.27
C ILE A 64 14.24 19.19 -10.75
N VAL A 65 13.49 20.08 -11.40
CA VAL A 65 13.70 20.39 -12.82
C VAL A 65 14.99 21.17 -12.99
N GLU A 66 15.24 22.12 -12.11
CA GLU A 66 16.43 22.97 -12.07
C GLU A 66 17.68 22.14 -11.75
N LYS A 67 17.60 21.24 -10.77
CA LYS A 67 18.69 20.34 -10.38
C LYS A 67 19.11 19.41 -11.51
N TYR A 68 18.16 18.99 -12.36
CA TYR A 68 18.37 18.05 -13.46
C TYR A 68 18.00 18.65 -14.82
N GLU A 69 18.46 19.88 -15.09
CA GLU A 69 18.08 20.67 -16.28
C GLU A 69 18.30 19.91 -17.61
N ALA A 70 19.36 19.10 -17.72
CA ALA A 70 19.62 18.28 -18.91
C ALA A 70 18.51 17.25 -19.21
N GLY A 71 17.73 16.86 -18.20
CA GLY A 71 16.56 15.98 -18.32
C GLY A 71 15.20 16.69 -18.30
N LYS A 72 15.19 18.03 -18.24
CA LYS A 72 14.00 18.87 -17.98
C LYS A 72 12.77 18.50 -18.79
N LYS A 73 12.93 18.31 -20.11
CA LYS A 73 11.81 17.98 -21.00
C LYS A 73 11.11 16.71 -20.54
N TYR A 74 11.86 15.65 -20.24
CA TYR A 74 11.29 14.38 -19.78
C TYR A 74 10.73 14.49 -18.36
N ILE A 75 11.47 15.11 -17.42
CA ILE A 75 11.03 15.27 -16.03
C ILE A 75 9.70 16.04 -15.96
N THR A 76 9.60 17.15 -16.68
CA THR A 76 8.40 17.98 -16.69
C THR A 76 7.22 17.26 -17.36
N THR A 77 7.41 16.81 -18.61
CA THR A 77 6.27 16.36 -19.44
C THR A 77 5.83 14.93 -19.13
N MET A 78 6.77 14.04 -18.77
CA MET A 78 6.49 12.62 -18.59
C MET A 78 6.36 12.22 -17.13
N LEU A 79 6.95 12.97 -16.19
CA LEU A 79 6.86 12.69 -14.76
C LEU A 79 5.92 13.69 -14.05
N LEU A 80 6.27 14.97 -13.97
CA LEU A 80 5.55 15.94 -13.13
C LEU A 80 4.13 16.25 -13.64
N ASN A 81 3.95 16.49 -14.95
CA ASN A 81 2.62 16.69 -15.55
C ASN A 81 1.70 15.47 -15.38
N ARG A 82 2.26 14.30 -15.07
CA ARG A 82 1.55 13.04 -14.86
C ARG A 82 1.62 12.58 -13.41
N LYS A 83 1.89 13.48 -12.45
CA LYS A 83 2.04 13.15 -11.02
C LYS A 83 0.89 12.30 -10.47
N HIS A 84 -0.34 12.57 -10.91
CA HIS A 84 -1.55 11.85 -10.50
C HIS A 84 -1.61 10.36 -10.90
N THR A 85 -0.69 9.88 -11.74
CA THR A 85 -0.69 8.50 -12.20
C THR A 85 0.37 7.62 -11.55
N TRP A 86 1.32 8.18 -10.78
CA TRP A 86 2.45 7.40 -10.24
C TRP A 86 2.95 7.83 -8.86
N VAL A 87 2.61 9.02 -8.37
CA VAL A 87 2.99 9.47 -7.03
C VAL A 87 1.97 8.97 -6.00
N LYS A 88 2.47 8.41 -4.90
CA LYS A 88 1.68 7.69 -3.89
C LYS A 88 0.50 8.53 -3.37
N CYS A 89 0.70 9.79 -2.97
CA CYS A 89 -0.35 10.65 -2.41
C CYS A 89 -1.54 10.91 -3.33
N PHE A 90 -1.36 10.78 -4.65
CA PHE A 90 -2.45 10.90 -5.62
C PHE A 90 -3.03 9.53 -6.00
N THR A 91 -2.20 8.49 -6.12
CA THR A 91 -2.66 7.16 -6.52
C THR A 91 -3.34 6.40 -5.38
N SER A 92 -2.94 6.61 -4.13
CA SER A 92 -3.50 5.92 -2.96
C SER A 92 -4.97 6.28 -2.73
N ARG A 93 -5.46 7.39 -3.30
CA ARG A 93 -6.86 7.83 -3.27
C ARG A 93 -7.82 6.95 -4.08
N HIS A 94 -7.28 6.05 -4.89
CA HIS A 94 -8.05 5.20 -5.78
C HIS A 94 -7.97 3.73 -5.38
N PHE A 95 -9.01 2.98 -5.75
CA PHE A 95 -8.99 1.53 -5.62
C PHE A 95 -7.89 0.93 -6.49
N THR A 96 -7.08 0.06 -5.90
CA THR A 96 -6.06 -0.69 -6.63
C THR A 96 -6.18 -2.19 -6.42
N ALA A 97 -7.05 -2.67 -5.52
CA ALA A 97 -7.07 -4.08 -5.10
C ALA A 97 -5.67 -4.61 -4.69
N GLY A 98 -4.80 -3.71 -4.19
CA GLY A 98 -3.40 -4.00 -3.87
C GLY A 98 -2.46 -4.10 -5.08
N THR A 99 -2.93 -3.81 -6.30
CA THR A 99 -2.08 -3.80 -7.50
C THR A 99 -1.41 -2.44 -7.69
N GLN A 100 -0.34 -2.17 -6.94
CA GLN A 100 0.54 -1.01 -7.19
C GLN A 100 1.68 -1.33 -8.16
N SER A 101 2.01 -2.62 -8.30
CA SER A 101 3.09 -3.13 -9.16
C SER A 101 2.56 -4.29 -9.99
N THR A 102 2.98 -4.38 -11.25
CA THR A 102 2.66 -5.50 -12.14
C THR A 102 3.55 -6.72 -11.84
N GLN A 103 4.15 -6.88 -10.65
CA GLN A 103 5.07 -8.00 -10.36
C GLN A 103 4.46 -9.35 -10.75
N ARG A 104 3.17 -9.58 -10.43
CA ARG A 104 2.44 -10.79 -10.85
C ARG A 104 2.39 -10.94 -12.38
N VAL A 105 1.88 -9.93 -13.10
CA VAL A 105 1.77 -10.01 -14.56
C VAL A 105 3.15 -10.06 -15.24
N LYS A 106 4.20 -9.55 -14.59
CA LYS A 106 5.56 -9.52 -15.12
C LYS A 106 6.38 -10.76 -14.84
N SER A 107 6.19 -11.44 -13.69
CA SER A 107 6.77 -12.78 -13.52
C SER A 107 6.19 -13.70 -14.58
N GLU A 108 4.88 -13.64 -14.80
CA GLU A 108 4.22 -14.40 -15.86
C GLU A 108 4.72 -13.99 -17.26
N ASN A 109 4.73 -12.69 -17.59
CA ASN A 109 5.23 -12.24 -18.90
C ASN A 109 6.72 -12.53 -19.11
N ALA A 110 7.57 -12.47 -18.07
CA ALA A 110 8.99 -12.79 -18.19
C ALA A 110 9.21 -14.29 -18.39
N LEU A 111 8.39 -15.13 -17.75
CA LEU A 111 8.39 -16.58 -18.01
C LEU A 111 7.95 -16.86 -19.44
N ILE A 112 6.85 -16.27 -19.90
CA ILE A 112 6.36 -16.42 -21.28
C ILE A 112 7.41 -15.92 -22.28
N GLN A 113 8.02 -14.76 -22.04
CA GLN A 113 9.05 -14.21 -22.93
C GLN A 113 10.32 -15.06 -22.95
N LYS A 114 10.72 -15.70 -21.84
CA LYS A 114 11.82 -16.68 -21.84
C LYS A 114 11.44 -17.95 -22.59
N ALA A 115 10.22 -18.44 -22.37
CA ALA A 115 9.68 -19.65 -22.97
C ALA A 115 9.45 -19.56 -24.49
N VAL A 116 9.16 -18.37 -25.01
CA VAL A 116 8.84 -18.12 -26.43
C VAL A 116 10.07 -17.65 -27.23
N GLN A 117 11.27 -17.62 -26.63
CA GLN A 117 12.50 -17.45 -27.40
C GLN A 117 12.71 -18.64 -28.35
N SER A 118 13.25 -18.37 -29.54
CA SER A 118 13.41 -19.34 -30.63
C SER A 118 14.26 -20.58 -30.30
N SER A 119 14.84 -20.64 -29.10
CA SER A 119 15.70 -21.71 -28.59
C SER A 119 15.05 -22.60 -27.51
N PHE A 120 13.77 -22.42 -27.18
CA PHE A 120 13.08 -23.21 -26.15
C PHE A 120 12.14 -24.27 -26.76
N PHE A 121 12.23 -25.51 -26.27
CA PHE A 121 11.28 -26.58 -26.62
C PHE A 121 10.00 -26.49 -25.77
N LEU A 122 8.87 -26.95 -26.32
CA LEU A 122 7.56 -26.89 -25.65
C LEU A 122 7.56 -27.59 -24.27
N SER A 123 8.33 -28.66 -24.11
CA SER A 123 8.51 -29.37 -22.83
C SER A 123 9.20 -28.53 -21.76
N GLN A 124 10.18 -27.70 -22.14
CA GLN A 124 10.89 -26.79 -21.23
C GLN A 124 10.01 -25.63 -20.79
N VAL A 125 9.06 -25.23 -21.65
CA VAL A 125 8.00 -24.26 -21.30
C VAL A 125 7.08 -24.85 -20.23
N GLN A 126 6.65 -26.10 -20.40
CA GLN A 126 5.81 -26.80 -19.42
C GLN A 126 6.53 -26.92 -18.06
N GLU A 127 7.79 -27.37 -18.06
CA GLU A 127 8.60 -27.49 -16.83
C GLU A 127 8.78 -26.13 -16.11
N SER A 128 8.97 -25.05 -16.86
CA SER A 128 9.08 -23.70 -16.31
C SER A 128 7.77 -23.21 -15.67
N ILE A 129 6.62 -23.58 -16.26
CA ILE A 129 5.29 -23.28 -15.72
C ILE A 129 5.02 -24.11 -14.46
N GLU A 130 5.35 -25.40 -14.46
CA GLU A 130 5.19 -26.29 -13.30
C GLU A 130 6.02 -25.82 -12.11
N ASN A 131 7.32 -25.53 -12.31
CA ASN A 131 8.20 -24.98 -11.28
C ASN A 131 7.68 -23.65 -10.70
N ARG A 132 7.07 -22.81 -11.54
CA ARG A 132 6.46 -21.54 -11.11
C ARG A 132 5.22 -21.77 -10.25
N LEU A 133 4.35 -22.70 -10.64
CA LEU A 133 3.18 -23.09 -9.87
C LEU A 133 3.59 -23.69 -8.52
N GLU A 134 4.63 -24.52 -8.49
CA GLU A 134 5.21 -25.03 -7.24
C GLU A 134 5.76 -23.91 -6.35
N PHE A 135 6.48 -22.95 -6.91
CA PHE A 135 6.97 -21.79 -6.15
C PHE A 135 5.83 -20.96 -5.57
N GLU A 136 4.75 -20.69 -6.33
CA GLU A 136 3.54 -20.04 -5.79
C GLU A 136 2.90 -20.86 -4.68
N LEU A 137 2.80 -22.19 -4.84
CA LEU A 137 2.29 -23.08 -3.80
C LEU A 137 3.16 -23.04 -2.54
N ILE A 138 4.49 -23.00 -2.68
CA ILE A 138 5.43 -22.88 -1.56
C ILE A 138 5.31 -21.51 -0.91
N ASN A 139 5.24 -20.42 -1.67
CA ASN A 139 5.06 -19.07 -1.13
C ASN A 139 3.70 -18.90 -0.43
N ASN A 140 2.66 -19.51 -0.97
CA ASN A 140 1.35 -19.56 -0.35
C ASN A 140 1.41 -20.40 0.93
N ARG A 141 2.05 -21.58 0.93
CA ARG A 141 2.29 -22.38 2.13
C ARG A 141 3.13 -21.62 3.17
N TYR A 142 4.14 -20.86 2.75
CA TYR A 142 4.95 -20.03 3.65
C TYR A 142 4.14 -18.86 4.21
N SER A 143 3.32 -18.21 3.40
CA SER A 143 2.40 -17.14 3.84
C SER A 143 1.34 -17.68 4.81
N ILE A 144 0.81 -18.87 4.52
CA ILE A 144 -0.06 -19.64 5.42
C ILE A 144 0.72 -20.00 6.68
N TRP A 145 1.96 -20.47 6.58
CA TRP A 145 2.81 -20.87 7.71
C TRP A 145 3.16 -19.69 8.62
N LYS A 146 3.50 -18.54 8.04
CA LYS A 146 3.74 -17.27 8.75
C LYS A 146 2.47 -16.74 9.41
N SER A 147 1.32 -16.94 8.78
CA SER A 147 0.01 -16.68 9.39
C SER A 147 -0.33 -17.75 10.45
N SER A 148 0.23 -18.96 10.31
CA SER A 148 0.00 -20.12 11.17
C SER A 148 0.83 -20.10 12.44
N THR A 149 1.99 -19.46 12.43
CA THR A 149 2.78 -19.22 13.64
C THR A 149 2.09 -18.21 14.58
N LEU A 150 1.03 -17.54 14.11
CA LEU A 150 0.05 -16.75 14.90
C LEU A 150 -1.24 -17.55 15.22
N GLN A 151 -1.31 -18.87 14.98
CA GLN A 151 -2.58 -19.63 14.98
C GLN A 151 -3.29 -19.78 16.32
N TYR A 152 -2.56 -19.75 17.44
CA TYR A 152 -3.15 -20.20 18.70
C TYR A 152 -4.32 -19.32 19.19
N THR A 153 -4.50 -18.14 18.60
CA THR A 153 -5.56 -17.19 18.95
C THR A 153 -6.67 -17.05 17.92
N GLN A 154 -6.60 -17.63 16.71
CA GLN A 154 -7.50 -17.21 15.62
C GLN A 154 -8.99 -17.54 15.83
N PRO A 155 -9.40 -18.79 16.16
CA PRO A 155 -10.82 -19.05 16.44
C PRO A 155 -11.30 -18.30 17.69
N PHE A 156 -10.44 -18.21 18.71
CA PHE A 156 -10.78 -17.53 19.97
C PHE A 156 -11.02 -16.03 19.76
N VAL A 157 -10.17 -15.34 18.99
CA VAL A 157 -10.30 -13.90 18.73
C VAL A 157 -11.61 -13.60 18.02
N ILE A 158 -11.94 -14.36 16.99
CA ILE A 158 -13.18 -14.17 16.24
C ILE A 158 -14.38 -14.46 17.12
N GLN A 159 -14.40 -15.58 17.84
CA GLN A 159 -15.52 -15.94 18.70
C GLN A 159 -15.70 -14.99 19.90
N THR A 160 -14.60 -14.43 20.42
CA THR A 160 -14.63 -13.57 21.61
C THR A 160 -14.98 -12.13 21.27
N PHE A 161 -14.37 -11.57 20.22
CA PHE A 161 -14.45 -10.13 19.94
C PHE A 161 -15.30 -9.79 18.72
N PHE A 162 -15.41 -10.70 17.74
CA PHE A 162 -15.94 -10.37 16.41
C PHE A 162 -17.01 -11.33 15.90
N LYS A 163 -17.65 -12.10 16.80
CA LYS A 163 -18.59 -13.17 16.43
C LYS A 163 -19.74 -12.67 15.54
N ASP A 164 -20.37 -11.58 15.93
CA ASP A 164 -21.53 -11.03 15.21
C ASP A 164 -21.11 -10.40 13.87
N ILE A 165 -19.92 -9.79 13.83
CA ILE A 165 -19.33 -9.25 12.60
C ILE A 165 -19.02 -10.40 11.63
N ASP A 166 -18.39 -11.47 12.08
CA ASP A 166 -18.04 -12.65 11.29
C ASP A 166 -19.29 -13.32 10.70
N ILE A 167 -20.34 -13.53 11.51
CA ILE A 167 -21.64 -14.07 11.04
C ILE A 167 -22.25 -13.17 9.97
N THR A 168 -22.24 -11.85 10.20
CA THR A 168 -22.79 -10.87 9.26
C THR A 168 -21.99 -10.86 7.95
N MET A 169 -20.66 -10.86 8.02
CA MET A 169 -19.78 -10.89 6.85
C MET A 169 -19.96 -12.18 6.04
N LYS A 170 -20.03 -13.34 6.69
CA LYS A 170 -20.28 -14.63 6.02
C LYS A 170 -21.58 -14.66 5.24
N LYS A 171 -22.60 -13.94 5.70
CA LYS A 171 -23.91 -13.88 5.04
C LYS A 171 -23.89 -13.05 3.76
N TYR A 172 -23.12 -11.97 3.69
CA TYR A 172 -23.21 -10.99 2.61
C TYR A 172 -21.96 -10.87 1.72
N LEU A 173 -20.82 -11.42 2.14
CA LEU A 173 -19.56 -11.35 1.40
C LEU A 173 -19.23 -12.70 0.74
N THR A 174 -18.47 -12.66 -0.35
CA THR A 174 -17.87 -13.86 -0.93
C THR A 174 -16.79 -14.41 0.00
N GLN A 175 -16.52 -15.72 -0.09
CA GLN A 175 -15.54 -16.39 0.78
C GLN A 175 -14.17 -15.70 0.75
N SER A 176 -13.68 -15.29 -0.43
CA SER A 176 -12.37 -14.64 -0.56
C SER A 176 -12.28 -13.29 0.16
N ILE A 177 -13.33 -12.47 0.09
CA ILE A 177 -13.37 -11.17 0.76
C ILE A 177 -13.57 -11.35 2.27
N HIS A 178 -14.42 -12.31 2.65
CA HIS A 178 -14.56 -12.73 4.05
C HIS A 178 -13.22 -13.15 4.64
N ASP A 179 -12.48 -14.04 3.98
CA ASP A 179 -11.19 -14.54 4.47
C ASP A 179 -10.15 -13.44 4.62
N ALA A 180 -10.20 -12.42 3.75
CA ALA A 180 -9.36 -11.24 3.87
C ALA A 180 -9.69 -10.44 5.14
N HIS A 181 -10.98 -10.20 5.42
CA HIS A 181 -11.40 -9.54 6.67
C HIS A 181 -11.11 -10.38 7.91
N TYR A 182 -11.31 -11.70 7.83
CA TYR A 182 -11.00 -12.64 8.90
C TYR A 182 -9.54 -12.53 9.33
N LYS A 183 -8.61 -12.48 8.37
CA LYS A 183 -7.18 -12.25 8.66
C LYS A 183 -6.93 -10.90 9.36
N GLN A 184 -7.62 -9.84 8.95
CA GLN A 184 -7.50 -8.52 9.56
C GLN A 184 -8.00 -8.51 11.01
N MET A 185 -9.14 -9.15 11.28
CA MET A 185 -9.68 -9.32 12.62
C MET A 185 -8.70 -10.09 13.52
N CYS A 186 -8.19 -11.23 13.06
CA CYS A 186 -7.20 -12.01 13.81
C CYS A 186 -5.91 -11.25 14.11
N GLN A 187 -5.43 -10.41 13.19
CA GLN A 187 -4.18 -9.67 13.36
C GLN A 187 -4.32 -8.43 14.25
N SER A 188 -5.54 -7.95 14.49
CA SER A 188 -5.80 -6.76 15.33
C SER A 188 -5.23 -6.89 16.74
N VAL A 189 -5.21 -8.10 17.31
CA VAL A 189 -4.71 -8.35 18.68
C VAL A 189 -3.21 -8.18 18.84
N CYS A 190 -2.45 -8.13 17.73
CA CYS A 190 -1.02 -7.86 17.74
C CYS A 190 -0.67 -6.36 17.92
N TYR A 191 -1.68 -5.52 18.12
CA TYR A 191 -1.54 -4.07 18.24
C TYR A 191 -2.01 -3.59 19.61
N ARG A 192 -1.38 -2.53 20.09
CA ARG A 192 -1.85 -1.70 21.19
C ARG A 192 -2.34 -0.37 20.64
N THR A 193 -3.27 0.25 21.35
CA THR A 193 -3.78 1.56 20.98
C THR A 193 -3.96 2.45 22.19
N HIS A 194 -3.91 3.75 21.97
CA HIS A 194 -4.31 4.78 22.92
C HIS A 194 -4.96 5.93 22.15
N GLN A 195 -5.91 6.59 22.82
CA GLN A 195 -6.56 7.77 22.27
C GLN A 195 -5.57 8.94 22.28
N VAL A 196 -5.56 9.71 21.19
CA VAL A 196 -4.71 10.89 21.04
C VAL A 196 -5.59 12.14 21.12
N PRO A 197 -5.31 13.08 22.05
CA PRO A 197 -6.04 14.33 22.12
C PRO A 197 -5.70 15.24 20.93
N PHE A 198 -6.67 16.05 20.50
CA PHE A 198 -6.54 16.89 19.30
C PHE A 198 -5.37 17.90 19.39
N SER A 199 -5.04 18.35 20.60
CA SER A 199 -3.94 19.28 20.88
C SER A 199 -2.55 18.72 20.57
N GLU A 200 -2.33 17.41 20.72
CA GLU A 200 -1.03 16.77 20.47
C GLU A 200 -0.76 16.57 18.97
N ILE A 201 -1.81 16.57 18.14
CA ILE A 201 -1.72 16.33 16.71
C ILE A 201 -1.13 17.55 15.98
N LEU A 202 -1.50 18.75 16.39
CA LEU A 202 -1.01 20.02 15.81
C LEU A 202 0.49 20.24 16.08
N ALA A 203 1.01 19.65 17.16
CA ALA A 203 2.42 19.77 17.55
C ALA A 203 3.33 18.73 16.87
N SER A 204 2.78 17.67 16.27
CA SER A 204 3.58 16.63 15.64
C SER A 204 3.85 16.95 14.16
N ASP A 205 5.11 17.26 13.85
CA ASP A 205 5.62 17.14 12.48
C ASP A 205 5.88 15.68 12.17
N ASP A 206 4.82 15.00 11.73
CA ASP A 206 4.83 13.62 11.26
C ASP A 206 5.54 13.46 9.88
N ASP A 207 6.53 14.32 9.63
CA ASP A 207 7.49 14.20 8.53
C ASP A 207 8.57 13.14 8.83
N SER A 208 8.57 12.58 10.06
CA SER A 208 9.58 11.65 10.57
C SER A 208 9.51 10.23 10.01
N PHE A 209 8.54 9.91 9.13
CA PHE A 209 8.53 8.61 8.48
C PHE A 209 9.54 8.55 7.33
N GLU A 210 10.79 8.23 7.68
CA GLU A 210 11.67 7.51 6.78
C GLU A 210 11.33 6.02 6.87
N PRO A 211 11.04 5.33 5.76
CA PRO A 211 11.00 3.87 5.79
C PRO A 211 12.35 3.39 6.31
N PHE A 212 12.36 2.73 7.46
CA PHE A 212 13.55 2.07 7.98
C PHE A 212 13.94 1.00 6.95
N PHE A 213 14.94 1.32 6.12
CA PHE A 213 15.74 0.31 5.46
C PHE A 213 16.97 0.17 6.34
N ASP A 214 17.06 -0.92 7.12
CA ASP A 214 18.35 -1.27 7.68
C ASP A 214 19.29 -1.48 6.48
N LYS A 215 20.22 -0.54 6.33
CA LYS A 215 21.46 -0.79 5.60
C LYS A 215 22.30 -1.61 6.55
N GLU A 216 22.40 -2.91 6.32
CA GLU A 216 23.60 -3.61 6.73
C GLU A 216 24.28 -4.22 5.51
N VAL A 217 25.57 -3.95 5.47
CA VAL A 217 26.53 -4.40 4.48
C VAL A 217 26.85 -5.85 4.83
N ASP A 218 26.29 -6.84 4.13
CA ASP A 218 27.02 -8.09 3.82
C ASP A 218 26.32 -8.98 2.78
N ASP A 219 27.12 -9.63 1.96
CA ASP A 219 26.78 -10.40 0.75
C ASP A 219 26.16 -11.80 1.04
N SER A 220 25.32 -11.95 2.07
CA SER A 220 24.72 -13.24 2.42
C SER A 220 23.20 -13.19 2.61
N ILE A 221 22.49 -13.74 1.61
CA ILE A 221 21.08 -14.17 1.62
C ILE A 221 20.17 -13.32 2.54
N GLU A 222 19.87 -12.12 2.08
CA GLU A 222 18.91 -11.21 2.72
C GLU A 222 17.49 -11.77 2.62
N THR A 223 16.85 -12.08 3.75
CA THR A 223 15.39 -12.00 3.83
C THR A 223 15.02 -10.55 4.13
N PRO A 224 14.32 -9.82 3.23
CA PRO A 224 13.86 -8.48 3.52
C PRO A 224 12.85 -8.57 4.66
N ILE A 225 13.17 -8.01 5.83
CA ILE A 225 12.15 -7.69 6.82
C ILE A 225 11.41 -6.49 6.24
N GLU A 226 10.34 -6.76 5.48
CA GLU A 226 9.43 -5.73 4.98
C GLU A 226 8.85 -4.97 6.18
N ALA A 227 9.43 -3.81 6.46
CA ALA A 227 8.89 -2.85 7.42
C ALA A 227 7.50 -2.42 6.93
N ASP A 228 6.49 -2.93 7.62
CA ASP A 228 5.05 -2.61 7.56
C ASP A 228 4.68 -1.52 6.55
N GLU A 229 4.50 -1.91 5.28
CA GLU A 229 4.19 -1.03 4.13
C GLU A 229 2.81 -0.37 4.23
N ASP A 230 2.05 -0.68 5.28
CA ASP A 230 0.64 -0.37 5.40
C ASP A 230 0.34 1.14 5.45
N ARG A 231 1.28 2.04 5.80
CA ARG A 231 0.98 3.49 5.88
C ARG A 231 0.86 4.11 4.48
N GLU A 232 -0.37 4.46 4.11
CA GLU A 232 -0.68 5.06 2.80
C GLU A 232 -0.76 6.59 2.85
N LEU A 233 -1.18 7.16 3.98
CA LEU A 233 -1.36 8.59 4.18
C LEU A 233 -0.80 9.05 5.53
N ASP A 234 -0.53 10.34 5.67
CA ASP A 234 -0.31 10.95 6.99
C ASP A 234 -1.63 11.39 7.65
N LEU A 235 -1.54 11.65 8.95
CA LEU A 235 -2.71 12.06 9.74
C LEU A 235 -3.24 13.44 9.33
N LYS A 236 -2.37 14.42 9.04
CA LYS A 236 -2.79 15.78 8.64
C LYS A 236 -3.61 15.74 7.34
N SER A 237 -3.21 14.88 6.41
CA SER A 237 -3.87 14.62 5.13
C SER A 237 -5.17 13.87 5.30
N LEU A 238 -5.26 12.97 6.28
CA LEU A 238 -6.50 12.30 6.62
C LEU A 238 -7.52 13.27 7.22
N ILE A 239 -7.05 14.17 8.11
CA ILE A 239 -7.86 15.20 8.75
C ILE A 239 -8.38 16.21 7.72
N SER A 240 -7.57 16.60 6.73
CA SER A 240 -8.02 17.54 5.70
C SER A 240 -9.11 16.96 4.76
N MET A 241 -9.34 15.65 4.79
CA MET A 241 -10.43 15.00 4.02
C MET A 241 -11.77 15.03 4.75
N VAL A 242 -11.82 15.41 6.03
CA VAL A 242 -13.02 15.39 6.86
C VAL A 242 -13.27 16.75 7.49
N ASN A 243 -14.53 17.06 7.80
CA ASN A 243 -14.81 18.25 8.60
C ASN A 243 -14.34 17.99 10.03
N SER A 244 -13.62 18.95 10.62
CA SER A 244 -13.12 18.84 11.99
C SER A 244 -14.22 18.57 13.02
N ASP A 245 -15.42 19.11 12.78
CA ASP A 245 -16.59 18.96 13.67
C ASP A 245 -17.18 17.55 13.64
N ASP A 246 -16.88 16.76 12.59
CA ASP A 246 -17.38 15.39 12.46
C ASP A 246 -16.49 14.37 13.19
N ILE A 247 -15.30 14.78 13.66
CA ILE A 247 -14.35 13.89 14.32
C ILE A 247 -14.78 13.61 15.77
N LEU A 248 -15.06 12.34 16.07
CA LEU A 248 -15.37 11.89 17.44
C LEU A 248 -14.11 11.58 18.25
N GLU A 249 -13.25 10.72 17.69
CA GLU A 249 -12.06 10.22 18.38
C GLU A 249 -10.93 9.96 17.39
N ILE A 250 -9.70 10.19 17.83
CA ILE A 250 -8.50 9.86 17.09
C ILE A 250 -7.68 8.90 17.94
N TRP A 251 -7.26 7.79 17.33
CA TRP A 251 -6.55 6.71 18.00
C TRP A 251 -5.23 6.45 17.31
N LYS A 252 -4.16 6.30 18.09
CA LYS A 252 -2.87 5.83 17.61
C LYS A 252 -2.74 4.33 17.86
N VAL A 253 -2.44 3.57 16.82
CA VAL A 253 -2.38 2.11 16.83
C VAL A 253 -0.97 1.69 16.45
N SER A 254 -0.26 0.99 17.34
CA SER A 254 1.13 0.56 17.14
C SER A 254 1.28 -0.94 17.39
N ARG A 255 2.15 -1.62 16.65
CA ARG A 255 2.48 -3.03 16.92
C ARG A 255 3.20 -3.16 18.26
N TYR A 256 2.94 -4.24 19.00
CA TYR A 256 3.67 -4.51 20.25
C TYR A 256 5.18 -4.65 20.03
N ASN A 257 5.57 -5.41 19.00
CA ASN A 257 6.98 -5.73 18.73
C ASN A 257 7.73 -4.60 18.01
N PHE A 258 7.01 -3.68 17.37
CA PHE A 258 7.58 -2.61 16.55
C PHE A 258 6.85 -1.28 16.79
N PRO A 259 7.04 -0.65 17.96
CA PRO A 259 6.27 0.53 18.35
C PRO A 259 6.56 1.78 17.50
N LYS A 260 7.67 1.80 16.75
CA LYS A 260 7.97 2.85 15.76
C LYS A 260 7.04 2.81 14.55
N CYS A 261 6.46 1.64 14.24
CA CYS A 261 5.46 1.48 13.19
C CYS A 261 4.06 1.69 13.81
N TYR A 262 3.42 2.78 13.44
CA TYR A 262 2.10 3.12 13.93
C TYR A 262 1.21 3.69 12.83
N GLN A 263 -0.10 3.58 13.05
CA GLN A 263 -1.14 4.13 12.24
C GLN A 263 -2.08 4.97 13.10
N HIS A 264 -2.82 5.87 12.47
CA HIS A 264 -3.90 6.58 13.11
C HIS A 264 -5.24 6.11 12.55
N VAL A 265 -6.25 6.05 13.43
CA VAL A 265 -7.64 5.78 13.09
C VAL A 265 -8.47 6.96 13.58
N ILE A 266 -9.26 7.56 12.70
CA ILE A 266 -10.22 8.61 13.00
C ILE A 266 -11.61 7.99 12.96
N LEU A 267 -12.38 8.16 14.03
CA LEU A 267 -13.80 7.79 14.09
C LEU A 267 -14.65 9.04 13.86
N LEU A 268 -15.67 8.92 13.03
CA LEU A 268 -16.57 10.02 12.65
C LEU A 268 -17.94 9.87 13.33
N ASN A 269 -18.64 10.99 13.51
CA ASN A 269 -19.99 11.04 14.08
C ASN A 269 -21.04 10.28 13.25
N THR A 270 -20.77 10.09 11.96
CA THR A 270 -21.58 9.31 11.00
C THR A 270 -21.52 7.80 11.24
N GLY A 271 -20.59 7.32 12.09
CA GLY A 271 -20.28 5.90 12.28
C GLY A 271 -19.25 5.36 11.28
N GLU A 272 -18.72 6.21 10.41
CA GLU A 272 -17.62 5.89 9.50
C GLU A 272 -16.25 6.01 10.20
N TYR A 273 -15.21 5.47 9.56
CA TYR A 273 -13.84 5.62 10.03
C TYR A 273 -12.89 5.87 8.87
N LEU A 274 -11.78 6.55 9.19
CA LEU A 274 -10.63 6.66 8.31
C LEU A 274 -9.39 6.11 9.02
N CYS A 275 -8.50 5.50 8.26
CA CYS A 275 -7.22 5.04 8.79
C CYS A 275 -6.10 5.48 7.86
N THR A 276 -4.96 5.86 8.43
CA THR A 276 -3.74 6.21 7.67
C THR A 276 -3.22 5.05 6.83
N CYS A 277 -3.63 3.81 7.12
CA CYS A 277 -3.32 2.69 6.24
C CYS A 277 -4.12 2.66 4.94
N PHE A 278 -5.25 3.38 4.92
CA PHE A 278 -6.12 3.59 3.76
C PHE A 278 -6.57 2.31 3.02
N MET A 279 -6.47 1.16 3.68
CA MET A 279 -6.74 -0.16 3.11
C MET A 279 -8.22 -0.34 2.72
N LEU A 280 -9.13 0.36 3.40
CA LEU A 280 -10.54 0.37 3.03
C LEU A 280 -10.75 0.94 1.61
N VAL A 281 -10.01 1.99 1.26
CA VAL A 281 -10.11 2.63 -0.06
C VAL A 281 -9.31 1.86 -1.10
N THR A 282 -8.04 1.57 -0.80
CA THR A 282 -7.11 0.94 -1.75
C THR A 282 -7.42 -0.53 -2.03
N HIS A 283 -7.87 -1.29 -1.01
CA HIS A 283 -8.13 -2.73 -1.10
C HIS A 283 -9.60 -3.12 -0.88
N GLY A 284 -10.47 -2.21 -0.43
CA GLY A 284 -11.87 -2.56 -0.14
C GLY A 284 -12.06 -3.43 1.09
N ILE A 285 -11.08 -3.43 2.00
CA ILE A 285 -11.05 -4.30 3.18
C ILE A 285 -10.86 -3.46 4.44
N ILE A 286 -11.65 -3.76 5.46
CA ILE A 286 -11.53 -3.12 6.77
C ILE A 286 -10.25 -3.59 7.45
N CYS A 287 -9.47 -2.62 7.96
CA CYS A 287 -8.13 -2.90 8.45
C CYS A 287 -8.07 -3.37 9.89
N ARG A 288 -7.04 -4.15 10.20
CA ARG A 288 -6.68 -4.58 11.56
C ARG A 288 -6.57 -3.42 12.56
N HIS A 289 -6.19 -2.23 12.12
CA HIS A 289 -6.12 -1.04 12.97
C HIS A 289 -7.52 -0.59 13.45
N PHE A 290 -8.51 -0.59 12.55
CA PHE A 290 -9.90 -0.32 12.91
C PHE A 290 -10.43 -1.41 13.85
N PHE A 291 -10.22 -2.69 13.53
CA PHE A 291 -10.67 -3.76 14.41
C PHE A 291 -10.04 -3.70 15.80
N LYS A 292 -8.79 -3.23 15.91
CA LYS A 292 -8.16 -3.00 17.21
C LYS A 292 -8.87 -1.89 17.98
N VAL A 293 -9.15 -0.75 17.34
CA VAL A 293 -9.88 0.36 17.96
C VAL A 293 -11.32 -0.04 18.30
N PHE A 294 -11.98 -0.82 17.45
CA PHE A 294 -13.35 -1.29 17.63
C PHE A 294 -13.56 -2.03 18.96
N VAL A 295 -12.56 -2.80 19.41
CA VAL A 295 -12.63 -3.53 20.69
C VAL A 295 -12.37 -2.61 21.90
N GLU A 296 -11.80 -1.42 21.68
CA GLU A 296 -11.29 -0.53 22.73
C GLU A 296 -12.23 0.64 23.03
N THR A 297 -13.15 0.97 22.11
CA THR A 297 -14.12 2.07 22.30
C THR A 297 -15.53 1.65 21.89
N PRO A 298 -16.55 1.96 22.71
CA PRO A 298 -17.94 1.70 22.36
C PRO A 298 -18.48 2.65 21.26
N LYS A 299 -17.70 3.68 20.87
CA LYS A 299 -18.11 4.65 19.83
C LYS A 299 -17.80 4.18 18.41
N ALA A 300 -17.06 3.08 18.26
CA ALA A 300 -16.78 2.49 16.95
C ALA A 300 -17.94 1.59 16.54
N TYR A 301 -18.50 1.82 15.35
CA TYR A 301 -19.60 1.03 14.81
C TYR A 301 -19.16 0.26 13.57
N PHE A 302 -19.66 -0.97 13.43
CA PHE A 302 -19.49 -1.76 12.22
C PHE A 302 -20.80 -1.81 11.44
N HIS A 303 -20.74 -1.37 10.19
CA HIS A 303 -21.83 -1.53 9.23
C HIS A 303 -21.28 -2.10 7.93
N LEU A 304 -22.05 -2.97 7.27
CA LEU A 304 -21.65 -3.54 5.97
C LEU A 304 -21.46 -2.45 4.89
N VAL A 305 -22.13 -1.31 5.03
CA VAL A 305 -21.99 -0.15 4.13
C VAL A 305 -20.58 0.43 4.16
N LEU A 306 -19.80 0.18 5.22
CA LEU A 306 -18.38 0.54 5.27
C LEU A 306 -17.59 -0.14 4.14
N ILE A 307 -18.02 -1.31 3.67
CA ILE A 307 -17.42 -2.00 2.53
C ILE A 307 -18.05 -1.41 1.26
N PRO A 308 -17.29 -0.66 0.44
CA PRO A 308 -17.87 0.02 -0.71
C PRO A 308 -18.47 -0.99 -1.70
N LYS A 309 -19.70 -0.73 -2.18
CA LYS A 309 -20.21 -1.37 -3.40
C LYS A 309 -19.36 -0.87 -4.57
N ARG A 310 -18.82 -1.79 -5.36
CA ARG A 310 -17.97 -1.50 -6.52
C ARG A 310 -18.46 -2.33 -7.71
#